data_AF-A0A4V6J1M2-F1
#
_entry.id   AF-A0A4V6J1M2-F1
#
_cell.length_a   1.000
_cell.length_b   1.000
_cell.length_c   1.000
_cell.angle_alpha   90.00
_cell.angle_beta   90.00
_cell.angle_gamma   90.00
#
_symmetry.space_group_name_H-M   'P 1'
#
loop_
_entity.id
_entity.type
_entity.pdbx_description
1 polymer ?
#
loop_
_entity_poly.entity_id
_entity_poly.type
_entity_poly.pdbx_seq_one_letter_code
_entity_poly.pdbx_strand_id
1 'polypeptide(L)'
;MQHIVSGVHYVRRELANAIRALSMDAVQKANSGHPGAPMGMADIAEVLWNDFLQHNPENPHWYDRDRFVLSNGHASMLLYSLLHLTGYDLPMEELKNFRQLHSKTPGHPEHGYTPGVETTTGPLGQGLANAVGMAIAERTLAAQFNRPGHEIVDHHTWVFMGDGCLMEGVSHEASSLAGTLGLGKLIGFYDHNGISIDGHVEGWFTTIPPNASGPIAGT
;
A
#
# COMPACT_ATOMS: atom_id res chain seq x y z
N MET A 1 0.88 -6.60 14.22
CA MET A 1 2.13 -6.16 14.90
C MET A 1 2.10 -6.33 16.43
N GLN A 2 0.95 -6.23 17.10
CA GLN A 2 0.87 -6.29 18.58
C GLN A 2 1.12 -7.67 19.21
N HIS A 3 1.06 -8.76 18.45
CA HIS A 3 1.13 -10.13 18.98
C HIS A 3 2.55 -10.69 19.11
N ILE A 4 3.60 -9.94 18.73
CA ILE A 4 4.98 -10.46 18.65
C ILE A 4 5.71 -10.46 20.01
N VAL A 5 5.23 -9.72 21.02
CA VAL A 5 5.83 -9.70 22.37
C VAL A 5 4.75 -9.82 23.44
N SER A 6 4.69 -10.97 24.12
CA SER A 6 3.74 -11.18 25.21
C SER A 6 4.02 -10.23 26.39
N GLY A 7 3.00 -9.47 26.80
CA GLY A 7 3.01 -8.66 28.03
C GLY A 7 3.33 -7.17 27.90
N VAL A 8 3.57 -6.63 26.70
CA VAL A 8 3.81 -5.19 26.48
C VAL A 8 2.71 -4.61 25.61
N HIS A 9 1.95 -3.67 26.15
CA HIS A 9 1.01 -2.87 25.36
C HIS A 9 1.76 -1.69 24.72
N TYR A 10 2.05 -1.82 23.42
CA TYR A 10 2.59 -0.71 22.64
C TYR A 10 1.49 0.27 22.30
N VAL A 11 1.77 1.56 22.47
CA VAL A 11 0.89 2.63 21.98
C VAL A 11 1.01 2.69 20.45
N ARG A 12 -0.08 2.98 19.72
CA ARG A 12 -0.07 3.08 18.24
C ARG A 12 1.10 3.90 17.69
N ARG A 13 1.43 5.00 18.38
CA ARG A 13 2.56 5.85 18.04
C ARG A 13 3.91 5.11 18.06
N GLU A 14 4.12 4.17 18.99
CA GLU A 14 5.34 3.37 19.06
C GLU A 14 5.42 2.38 17.89
N LEU A 15 4.30 1.77 17.50
CA LEU A 15 4.23 0.88 16.34
C LEU A 15 4.49 1.65 15.03
N ALA A 16 3.85 2.81 14.86
CA ALA A 16 4.13 3.68 13.73
C ALA A 16 5.60 4.16 13.72
N ASN A 17 6.16 4.48 14.89
CA ASN A 17 7.57 4.83 15.00
C ASN A 17 8.51 3.66 14.70
N ALA A 18 8.13 2.42 14.98
CA ALA A 18 8.90 1.25 14.57
C ALA A 18 8.98 1.15 13.04
N ILE A 19 7.85 1.39 12.34
CA ILE A 19 7.83 1.47 10.87
C ILE A 19 8.77 2.58 10.37
N ARG A 20 8.72 3.77 10.98
CA ARG A 20 9.60 4.90 10.63
C ARG A 20 11.06 4.56 10.84
N ALA A 21 11.42 4.03 12.00
CA ALA A 21 12.79 3.70 12.35
C ALA A 21 13.38 2.65 11.40
N LEU A 22 12.67 1.54 11.19
CA LEU A 22 13.10 0.50 10.25
C LEU A 22 13.29 1.03 8.83
N SER A 23 12.37 1.88 8.37
CA SER A 23 12.44 2.47 7.04
C SER A 23 13.64 3.41 6.88
N MET A 24 13.86 4.31 7.85
CA MET A 24 14.97 5.25 7.83
C MET A 24 16.33 4.55 7.94
N ASP A 25 16.46 3.61 8.87
CA ASP A 25 17.72 2.91 9.13
C ASP A 25 18.16 2.06 7.93
N ALA A 26 17.22 1.37 7.27
CA ALA A 26 17.51 0.58 6.08
C ALA A 26 17.93 1.46 4.90
N VAL A 27 17.24 2.58 4.66
CA VAL A 27 17.61 3.56 3.63
C VAL A 27 19.01 4.13 3.91
N GLN A 28 19.28 4.51 5.16
CA GLN A 28 20.56 5.06 5.57
C GLN A 28 21.69 4.04 5.39
N LYS A 29 21.48 2.78 5.80
CA LYS A 29 22.46 1.71 5.65
C LYS A 29 22.75 1.39 4.19
N ALA A 30 21.73 1.36 3.34
CA ALA A 30 21.88 1.15 1.91
C ALA A 30 22.54 2.34 1.19
N ASN A 31 22.60 3.50 1.85
CA ASN A 31 22.98 4.79 1.25
C ASN A 31 22.18 5.09 -0.04
N SER A 32 20.92 4.64 -0.06
CA SER A 32 20.02 4.68 -1.22
C SER A 32 18.59 4.41 -0.79
N GLY A 33 17.62 5.15 -1.33
CA GLY A 33 16.19 4.94 -1.09
C GLY A 33 15.44 6.22 -0.75
N HIS A 34 14.16 6.08 -0.38
CA HIS A 34 13.24 7.20 -0.19
C HIS A 34 12.64 7.15 1.21
N PRO A 35 13.11 7.97 2.17
CA PRO A 35 12.61 7.94 3.54
C PRO A 35 11.34 8.77 3.74
N GLY A 36 11.07 9.77 2.88
CA GLY A 36 9.99 10.74 3.05
C GLY A 36 8.60 10.11 3.15
N ALA A 37 8.14 9.42 2.10
CA ALA A 37 6.83 8.78 2.08
C ALA A 37 6.66 7.73 3.20
N PRO A 38 7.64 6.84 3.49
CA PRO A 38 7.55 5.96 4.66
C PRO A 38 7.35 6.69 5.99
N MET A 39 8.00 7.85 6.19
CA MET A 39 7.81 8.64 7.42
C MET A 39 6.42 9.25 7.53
N GLY A 40 5.88 9.79 6.43
CA GLY A 40 4.56 10.44 6.39
C GLY A 40 3.41 9.45 6.52
N MET A 41 3.55 8.29 5.88
CA MET A 41 2.47 7.28 5.79
C MET A 41 2.45 6.28 6.94
N ALA A 42 3.43 6.27 7.84
CA ALA A 42 3.54 5.25 8.88
C ALA A 42 2.33 5.16 9.81
N ASP A 43 1.68 6.29 10.15
CA ASP A 43 0.52 6.28 11.04
C ASP A 43 -0.69 5.62 10.35
N ILE A 44 -1.02 6.02 9.12
CA ILE A 44 -2.14 5.40 8.39
C ILE A 44 -1.85 3.94 8.03
N ALA A 45 -0.59 3.60 7.75
CA ALA A 45 -0.15 2.24 7.51
C ALA A 45 -0.35 1.36 8.75
N GLU A 46 0.01 1.85 9.93
CA GLU A 46 -0.19 1.15 11.21
C GLU A 46 -1.66 0.84 11.44
N VAL A 47 -2.53 1.83 11.27
CA VAL A 47 -3.98 1.65 11.44
C VAL A 47 -4.53 0.64 10.45
N LEU A 48 -4.23 0.79 9.15
CA LEU A 48 -4.71 -0.13 8.11
C LEU A 48 -4.28 -1.57 8.40
N TRP A 49 -2.99 -1.81 8.63
CA TRP A 49 -2.43 -3.15 8.73
C TRP A 49 -2.71 -3.86 10.06
N ASN A 50 -3.00 -3.14 11.15
CA ASN A 50 -3.40 -3.78 12.42
C ASN A 50 -4.91 -3.97 12.55
N ASP A 51 -5.73 -3.05 12.03
CA ASP A 51 -7.16 -3.01 12.36
C ASP A 51 -8.08 -3.44 11.20
N PHE A 52 -7.69 -3.18 9.95
CA PHE A 52 -8.60 -3.27 8.80
C PHE A 52 -8.18 -4.30 7.76
N LEU A 53 -6.88 -4.45 7.49
CA LEU A 53 -6.38 -5.35 6.47
C LEU A 53 -6.55 -6.81 6.93
N GLN A 54 -7.39 -7.57 6.24
CA GLN A 54 -7.51 -9.01 6.48
C GLN A 54 -6.41 -9.76 5.75
N HIS A 55 -5.40 -10.24 6.47
CA HIS A 55 -4.30 -10.97 5.85
C HIS A 55 -3.75 -12.04 6.80
N ASN A 56 -3.05 -13.03 6.22
CA ASN A 56 -2.39 -14.07 6.99
C ASN A 56 -0.91 -14.16 6.54
N PRO A 57 0.05 -13.71 7.36
CA PRO A 57 1.48 -13.78 7.02
C PRO A 57 2.00 -15.23 6.90
N GLU A 58 1.38 -16.19 7.59
CA GLU A 58 1.73 -17.62 7.51
C GLU A 58 1.13 -18.28 6.25
N ASN A 59 0.14 -17.65 5.62
CA ASN A 59 -0.41 -18.07 4.34
C ASN A 59 -0.69 -16.88 3.41
N PRO A 60 0.35 -16.29 2.80
CA PRO A 60 0.21 -15.21 1.82
C PRO A 60 -0.59 -15.62 0.57
N HIS A 61 -0.85 -16.92 0.37
CA HIS A 61 -1.62 -17.46 -0.74
C HIS A 61 -3.10 -17.68 -0.43
N TRP A 62 -3.57 -17.32 0.79
CA TRP A 62 -4.99 -17.34 1.12
C TRP A 62 -5.78 -16.53 0.08
N TYR A 63 -6.72 -17.19 -0.59
CA TYR A 63 -7.41 -16.63 -1.74
C TYR A 63 -8.24 -15.38 -1.41
N ASP A 64 -8.88 -15.37 -0.24
CA ASP A 64 -9.82 -14.32 0.16
C ASP A 64 -9.22 -13.31 1.15
N ARG A 65 -7.89 -13.20 1.21
CA ARG A 65 -7.24 -12.09 1.94
C ARG A 65 -7.57 -10.75 1.28
N ASP A 66 -7.54 -9.67 2.03
CA ASP A 66 -7.44 -8.34 1.43
C ASP A 66 -6.16 -8.18 0.62
N ARG A 67 -6.22 -7.39 -0.44
CA ARG A 67 -5.05 -7.05 -1.27
C ARG A 67 -4.55 -5.67 -0.89
N PHE A 68 -3.25 -5.52 -0.67
CA PHE A 68 -2.62 -4.21 -0.46
C PHE A 68 -1.63 -3.90 -1.58
N VAL A 69 -1.81 -2.76 -2.24
CA VAL A 69 -0.94 -2.29 -3.32
C VAL A 69 -0.28 -0.96 -2.95
N LEU A 70 1.05 -0.92 -2.97
CA LEU A 70 1.83 0.31 -2.81
C LEU A 70 2.09 0.94 -4.19
N SER A 71 1.16 1.73 -4.71
CA SER A 71 1.29 2.34 -6.05
C SER A 71 2.46 3.31 -6.15
N ASN A 72 2.72 4.08 -5.09
CA ASN A 72 3.92 4.88 -4.91
C ASN A 72 5.10 3.98 -4.49
N GLY A 73 5.48 3.01 -5.33
CA GLY A 73 6.43 1.95 -5.03
C GLY A 73 7.83 2.42 -4.58
N HIS A 74 8.18 3.70 -4.78
CA HIS A 74 9.41 4.28 -4.25
C HIS A 74 9.46 4.22 -2.71
N ALA A 75 8.30 4.19 -2.04
CA ALA A 75 8.14 4.02 -0.60
C ALA A 75 8.33 2.57 -0.13
N SER A 76 9.05 1.73 -0.88
CA SER A 76 9.19 0.29 -0.67
C SER A 76 9.54 -0.14 0.75
N MET A 77 10.39 0.62 1.44
CA MET A 77 10.74 0.32 2.85
C MET A 77 9.56 0.43 3.83
N LEU A 78 8.53 1.22 3.52
CA LEU A 78 7.28 1.21 4.28
C LEU A 78 6.65 -0.19 4.23
N LEU A 79 6.48 -0.73 3.03
CA LEU A 79 5.89 -2.05 2.81
C LEU A 79 6.76 -3.16 3.41
N TYR A 80 8.08 -3.11 3.22
CA TYR A 80 8.96 -4.13 3.79
C TYR A 80 8.96 -4.10 5.32
N SER A 81 8.90 -2.91 5.94
CA SER A 81 8.77 -2.78 7.39
C SER A 81 7.44 -3.39 7.88
N LEU A 82 6.33 -3.12 7.18
CA LEU A 82 5.03 -3.71 7.51
C LEU A 82 5.03 -5.24 7.39
N LEU A 83 5.56 -5.77 6.29
CA LEU A 83 5.66 -7.22 6.05
C LEU A 83 6.49 -7.90 7.15
N HIS A 84 7.64 -7.32 7.50
CA HIS A 84 8.47 -7.81 8.59
C HIS A 84 7.73 -7.78 9.94
N LEU A 85 7.18 -6.62 10.32
CA LEU A 85 6.53 -6.42 11.62
C LEU A 85 5.21 -7.18 11.77
N THR A 86 4.61 -7.62 10.66
CA THR A 86 3.41 -8.46 10.68
C THR A 86 3.72 -9.95 10.56
N GLY A 87 4.98 -10.33 10.37
CA GLY A 87 5.42 -11.72 10.47
C GLY A 87 5.48 -12.50 9.16
N TYR A 88 5.46 -11.82 8.00
CA TYR A 88 5.78 -12.49 6.72
C TYR A 88 7.21 -13.06 6.75
N ASP A 89 7.53 -13.96 5.81
CA ASP A 89 8.88 -14.49 5.59
C ASP A 89 9.85 -13.43 5.01
N LEU A 90 10.03 -12.36 5.77
CA LEU A 90 10.90 -11.22 5.49
C LEU A 90 11.64 -10.86 6.79
N PRO A 91 12.70 -11.62 7.15
CA PRO A 91 13.40 -11.42 8.41
C PRO A 91 14.15 -10.07 8.44
N MET A 92 14.55 -9.64 9.64
CA MET A 92 15.27 -8.38 9.86
C MET A 92 16.55 -8.26 9.00
N GLU A 93 17.22 -9.38 8.72
CA GLU A 93 18.41 -9.40 7.87
C GLU A 93 18.12 -8.98 6.42
N GLU A 94 16.91 -9.23 5.90
CA GLU A 94 16.52 -8.73 4.59
C GLU A 94 16.35 -7.20 4.61
N LEU A 95 15.72 -6.62 5.64
CA LEU A 95 15.63 -5.16 5.77
C LEU A 95 17.01 -4.50 5.84
N LYS A 96 17.95 -5.14 6.55
CA LYS A 96 19.36 -4.74 6.61
C LYS A 96 20.09 -4.87 5.25
N ASN A 97 19.56 -5.65 4.31
CA ASN A 97 20.06 -5.84 2.96
C ASN A 97 19.23 -5.07 1.92
N PHE A 98 18.47 -4.05 2.33
CA PHE A 98 17.72 -3.20 1.42
C PHE A 98 18.59 -2.71 0.25
N ARG A 99 18.07 -2.85 -0.97
CA ARG A 99 18.73 -2.48 -2.24
C ARG A 99 20.07 -3.18 -2.51
N GLN A 100 20.39 -4.23 -1.76
CA GLN A 100 21.57 -5.04 -2.04
C GLN A 100 21.23 -6.13 -3.05
N LEU A 101 22.22 -6.50 -3.86
CA LEU A 101 22.10 -7.55 -4.86
C LEU A 101 21.61 -8.85 -4.21
N HIS A 102 20.62 -9.50 -4.84
CA HIS A 102 19.98 -10.75 -4.37
C HIS A 102 19.17 -10.66 -3.07
N SER A 103 18.99 -9.47 -2.49
CA SER A 103 18.08 -9.31 -1.34
C SER A 103 16.62 -9.54 -1.75
N LYS A 104 15.79 -9.95 -0.79
CA LYS A 104 14.32 -9.96 -0.90
C LYS A 104 13.72 -8.56 -0.69
N THR A 105 14.53 -7.50 -0.65
CA THR A 105 14.10 -6.11 -0.43
C THR A 105 14.67 -5.19 -1.51
N PRO A 106 14.27 -5.37 -2.78
CA PRO A 106 14.72 -4.54 -3.89
C PRO A 106 14.27 -3.09 -3.74
N GLY A 107 14.83 -2.20 -4.56
CA GLY A 107 14.58 -0.76 -4.43
C GLY A 107 13.13 -0.33 -4.64
N HIS A 108 12.37 -1.11 -5.42
CA HIS A 108 10.92 -1.01 -5.58
C HIS A 108 10.31 -2.41 -5.38
N PRO A 109 9.04 -2.54 -4.97
CA PRO A 109 8.42 -3.85 -4.73
C PRO A 109 8.38 -4.70 -6.00
N GLU A 110 8.80 -5.96 -5.88
CA GLU A 110 8.79 -6.93 -6.97
C GLU A 110 7.97 -8.17 -6.58
N HIS A 111 6.88 -8.42 -7.30
CA HIS A 111 6.04 -9.60 -7.10
C HIS A 111 6.83 -10.88 -7.44
N GLY A 112 6.69 -11.89 -6.57
CA GLY A 112 7.40 -13.17 -6.68
C GLY A 112 8.78 -13.19 -6.01
N TYR A 113 9.39 -12.03 -5.75
CA TYR A 113 10.66 -11.93 -5.02
C TYR A 113 10.46 -11.72 -3.52
N THR A 114 9.55 -10.83 -3.15
CA THR A 114 9.26 -10.49 -1.73
C THR A 114 7.92 -11.09 -1.32
N PRO A 115 7.86 -11.94 -0.27
CA PRO A 115 6.59 -12.46 0.24
C PRO A 115 5.65 -11.33 0.68
N GLY A 116 4.39 -11.36 0.24
CA GLY A 116 3.38 -10.35 0.56
C GLY A 116 3.36 -9.11 -0.33
N VAL A 117 4.24 -9.00 -1.33
CA VAL A 117 4.11 -8.00 -2.40
C VAL A 117 3.13 -8.50 -3.45
N GLU A 118 1.96 -7.85 -3.55
CA GLU A 118 0.87 -8.27 -4.45
C GLU A 118 1.15 -8.04 -5.93
N THR A 119 1.88 -6.98 -6.27
CA THR A 119 2.23 -6.63 -7.64
C THR A 119 3.51 -5.80 -7.69
N THR A 120 4.25 -5.91 -8.79
CA THR A 120 5.44 -5.08 -9.02
C THR A 120 5.03 -3.63 -9.26
N THR A 121 5.62 -2.71 -8.51
CA THR A 121 5.36 -1.27 -8.61
C THR A 121 6.69 -0.50 -8.69
N GLY A 122 6.63 0.80 -8.95
CA GLY A 122 7.80 1.63 -9.21
C GLY A 122 7.49 2.65 -10.31
N PRO A 123 7.08 2.19 -11.51
CA PRO A 123 6.42 3.05 -12.49
C PRO A 123 5.11 3.59 -11.90
N LEU A 124 5.02 4.92 -11.79
CA LEU A 124 3.91 5.62 -11.13
C LEU A 124 2.58 5.34 -11.86
N GLY A 125 1.47 5.40 -11.13
CA GLY A 125 0.11 5.15 -11.64
C GLY A 125 -0.25 3.68 -11.85
N GLN A 126 0.71 2.82 -12.22
CA GLN A 126 0.46 1.41 -12.56
C GLN A 126 -0.08 0.59 -11.38
N GLY A 127 0.39 0.84 -10.15
CA GLY A 127 -0.13 0.14 -8.98
C GLY A 127 -1.62 0.40 -8.74
N LEU A 128 -2.09 1.63 -8.99
CA LEU A 128 -3.52 1.95 -8.91
C LEU A 128 -4.30 1.21 -10.00
N ALA A 129 -3.81 1.19 -11.23
CA ALA A 129 -4.44 0.45 -12.32
C ALA A 129 -4.53 -1.07 -12.01
N ASN A 130 -3.47 -1.64 -11.43
CA ASN A 130 -3.46 -3.03 -10.97
C ASN A 130 -4.50 -3.27 -9.87
N ALA A 131 -4.60 -2.36 -8.89
CA ALA A 131 -5.61 -2.43 -7.83
C ALA A 131 -7.05 -2.39 -8.38
N VAL A 132 -7.32 -1.57 -9.39
CA VAL A 132 -8.61 -1.59 -10.11
C VAL A 132 -8.87 -2.97 -10.72
N GLY A 133 -7.87 -3.56 -11.38
CA GLY A 133 -7.98 -4.91 -11.92
C GLY A 133 -8.27 -5.98 -10.86
N MET A 134 -7.62 -5.91 -9.70
CA MET A 134 -7.87 -6.80 -8.56
C MET A 134 -9.30 -6.68 -8.04
N ALA A 135 -9.81 -5.46 -7.88
CA ALA A 135 -11.18 -5.21 -7.45
C ALA A 135 -12.24 -5.68 -8.48
N ILE A 136 -11.95 -5.56 -9.79
CA ILE A 136 -12.79 -6.14 -10.85
C ILE A 136 -12.84 -7.67 -10.74
N ALA A 137 -11.69 -8.30 -10.48
CA ALA A 137 -11.59 -9.74 -10.33
C ALA A 137 -12.38 -10.23 -9.11
N GLU A 138 -12.20 -9.61 -7.94
CA GLU A 138 -12.97 -9.91 -6.72
C GLU A 138 -14.48 -9.87 -7.00
N ARG A 139 -14.98 -8.76 -7.54
CA ARG A 139 -16.42 -8.58 -7.78
C ARG A 139 -16.97 -9.60 -8.76
N THR A 140 -16.20 -9.90 -9.81
CA THR A 140 -16.57 -10.87 -10.84
C THR A 140 -16.68 -12.26 -10.25
N LEU A 141 -15.69 -12.66 -9.44
CA LEU A 141 -15.64 -13.97 -8.82
C LEU A 141 -16.70 -14.12 -7.72
N ALA A 142 -16.91 -13.09 -6.90
CA ALA A 142 -17.99 -13.04 -5.92
C ALA A 142 -19.36 -13.24 -6.60
N ALA A 143 -19.63 -12.54 -7.70
CA ALA A 143 -20.87 -12.69 -8.46
C ALA A 143 -21.04 -14.10 -9.07
N GLN A 144 -19.94 -14.73 -9.48
CA GLN A 144 -19.98 -16.08 -10.07
C GLN A 144 -20.18 -17.18 -9.03
N PHE A 145 -19.48 -17.08 -7.90
CA PHE A 145 -19.30 -18.20 -6.97
C PHE A 145 -20.04 -18.06 -5.64
N ASN A 146 -20.32 -16.85 -5.14
CA ASN A 146 -21.08 -16.71 -3.90
C ASN A 146 -22.51 -17.23 -4.08
N ARG A 147 -23.06 -17.78 -2.99
CA ARG A 147 -24.43 -18.33 -2.92
C ARG A 147 -25.08 -17.88 -1.62
N PRO A 148 -26.41 -17.91 -1.48
CA PRO A 148 -27.06 -17.61 -0.21
C PRO A 148 -26.45 -18.42 0.95
N GLY A 149 -25.98 -17.72 1.98
CA GLY A 149 -25.29 -18.29 3.15
C GLY A 149 -23.83 -18.74 2.92
N HIS A 150 -23.25 -18.48 1.75
CA HIS A 150 -21.88 -18.87 1.39
C HIS A 150 -21.19 -17.77 0.58
N GLU A 151 -20.53 -16.85 1.28
CA GLU A 151 -19.68 -15.80 0.71
C GLU A 151 -18.24 -16.27 0.80
N ILE A 152 -17.73 -16.82 -0.31
CA ILE A 152 -16.38 -17.41 -0.39
C ILE A 152 -15.37 -16.49 -1.08
N VAL A 153 -15.86 -15.41 -1.68
CA VAL A 153 -15.08 -14.28 -2.18
C VAL A 153 -15.70 -13.01 -1.59
N ASP A 154 -15.04 -12.41 -0.62
CA ASP A 154 -15.49 -11.20 0.07
C ASP A 154 -14.31 -10.38 0.66
N HIS A 155 -13.41 -9.89 -0.21
CA HIS A 155 -12.24 -9.14 0.23
C HIS A 155 -12.15 -7.73 -0.36
N HIS A 156 -11.38 -6.88 0.31
CA HIS A 156 -11.09 -5.51 -0.13
C HIS A 156 -9.78 -5.43 -0.93
N THR A 157 -9.68 -4.38 -1.74
CA THR A 157 -8.42 -3.96 -2.36
C THR A 157 -8.05 -2.58 -1.85
N TRP A 158 -6.92 -2.48 -1.16
CA TRP A 158 -6.37 -1.27 -0.58
C TRP A 158 -5.20 -0.77 -1.43
N VAL A 159 -5.15 0.52 -1.70
CA VAL A 159 -4.05 1.12 -2.48
C VAL A 159 -3.53 2.40 -1.84
N PHE A 160 -2.23 2.46 -1.62
CA PHE A 160 -1.52 3.68 -1.27
C PHE A 160 -0.96 4.34 -2.54
N MET A 161 -1.12 5.65 -2.66
CA MET A 161 -0.66 6.43 -3.81
C MET A 161 -0.20 7.81 -3.38
N GLY A 162 0.64 8.45 -4.18
CA GLY A 162 1.07 9.85 -3.97
C GLY A 162 0.81 10.70 -5.20
N ASP A 163 1.26 11.96 -5.15
CA ASP A 163 1.07 12.94 -6.22
C ASP A 163 1.46 12.40 -7.59
N GLY A 164 2.65 11.82 -7.71
CA GLY A 164 3.16 11.27 -8.96
C GLY A 164 2.28 10.16 -9.54
N CYS A 165 1.61 9.36 -8.71
CA CYS A 165 0.66 8.36 -9.22
C CYS A 165 -0.57 9.01 -9.84
N LEU A 166 -1.04 10.13 -9.29
CA LEU A 166 -2.23 10.84 -9.74
C LEU A 166 -1.98 11.82 -10.89
N MET A 167 -0.71 12.14 -11.18
CA MET A 167 -0.32 12.89 -12.37
C MET A 167 -0.29 12.01 -13.64
N GLU A 168 -0.13 10.69 -13.50
CA GLU A 168 -0.01 9.77 -14.62
C GLU A 168 -1.36 9.48 -15.29
N GLY A 169 -1.46 9.62 -16.62
CA GLY A 169 -2.73 9.46 -17.33
C GLY A 169 -3.43 8.11 -17.09
N VAL A 170 -2.65 7.04 -16.91
CA VAL A 170 -3.18 5.69 -16.61
C VAL A 170 -4.00 5.65 -15.32
N SER A 171 -3.68 6.49 -14.33
CA SER A 171 -4.45 6.55 -13.08
C SER A 171 -5.86 7.10 -13.32
N HIS A 172 -6.01 8.05 -14.26
CA HIS A 172 -7.29 8.66 -14.60
C HIS A 172 -8.16 7.70 -15.40
N GLU A 173 -7.58 6.98 -16.36
CA GLU A 173 -8.27 5.92 -17.10
C GLU A 173 -8.81 4.85 -16.14
N ALA A 174 -7.95 4.34 -15.26
CA ALA A 174 -8.30 3.32 -14.29
C ALA A 174 -9.36 3.82 -13.28
N SER A 175 -9.23 5.05 -12.77
CA SER A 175 -10.16 5.63 -11.81
C SER A 175 -11.53 5.90 -12.43
N SER A 176 -11.57 6.39 -13.67
CA SER A 176 -12.81 6.59 -14.44
C SER A 176 -13.56 5.26 -14.63
N LEU A 177 -12.83 4.20 -14.99
CA LEU A 177 -13.40 2.87 -15.11
C LEU A 177 -13.90 2.34 -13.75
N ALA A 178 -13.13 2.50 -12.68
CA ALA A 178 -13.52 2.05 -11.35
C ALA A 178 -14.81 2.73 -10.87
N GLY A 179 -14.95 4.04 -11.10
CA GLY A 179 -16.17 4.79 -10.83
C GLY A 179 -17.35 4.31 -11.67
N THR A 180 -17.14 4.14 -12.98
CA THR A 180 -18.17 3.63 -13.91
C THR A 180 -18.69 2.25 -13.50
N LEU A 181 -17.81 1.37 -13.04
CA LEU A 181 -18.18 0.03 -12.59
C LEU A 181 -18.79 0.04 -11.19
N GLY A 182 -18.54 1.05 -10.36
CA GLY A 182 -18.99 1.11 -8.97
C GLY A 182 -18.26 0.10 -8.08
N LEU A 183 -16.93 0.08 -8.14
CA LEU A 183 -16.08 -0.85 -7.37
C LEU A 183 -16.01 -0.47 -5.88
N GLY A 184 -17.07 -0.75 -5.12
CA GLY A 184 -17.21 -0.33 -3.71
C GLY A 184 -16.23 -0.93 -2.70
N LYS A 185 -15.48 -1.98 -3.08
CA LYS A 185 -14.44 -2.60 -2.24
C LYS A 185 -13.00 -2.18 -2.61
N LEU A 186 -12.85 -1.23 -3.53
CA LEU A 186 -11.57 -0.58 -3.84
C LEU A 186 -11.42 0.68 -2.99
N ILE A 187 -10.39 0.74 -2.15
CA ILE A 187 -10.17 1.85 -1.22
C ILE A 187 -8.77 2.41 -1.43
N GLY A 188 -8.69 3.70 -1.74
CA GLY A 188 -7.44 4.41 -1.99
C GLY A 188 -7.10 5.41 -0.90
N PHE A 189 -5.84 5.40 -0.44
CA PHE A 189 -5.26 6.44 0.40
C PHE A 189 -4.25 7.25 -0.41
N TYR A 190 -4.49 8.54 -0.48
CA TYR A 190 -3.64 9.51 -1.14
C TYR A 190 -2.74 10.20 -0.11
N ASP A 191 -1.44 9.98 -0.23
CA ASP A 191 -0.37 10.72 0.45
C ASP A 191 -0.29 12.15 -0.12
N HIS A 192 -1.24 12.99 0.28
CA HIS A 192 -1.31 14.39 -0.13
C HIS A 192 -0.35 15.21 0.73
N ASN A 193 0.93 15.17 0.41
CA ASN A 193 1.99 15.91 1.11
C ASN A 193 2.47 17.15 0.35
N GLY A 194 2.05 17.32 -0.91
CA GLY A 194 2.33 18.49 -1.73
C GLY A 194 3.77 18.57 -2.25
N ILE A 195 4.50 17.45 -2.25
CA ILE A 195 5.91 17.36 -2.64
C ILE A 195 6.10 16.23 -3.66
N SER A 196 6.80 16.55 -4.75
CA SER A 196 7.40 15.57 -5.67
C SER A 196 8.92 15.70 -5.68
N ILE A 197 9.59 14.95 -6.57
CA ILE A 197 11.05 15.00 -6.70
C ILE A 197 11.59 16.39 -7.05
N ASP A 198 10.82 17.20 -7.80
CA ASP A 198 11.20 18.56 -8.22
C ASP A 198 10.73 19.65 -7.24
N GLY A 199 10.19 19.24 -6.07
CA GLY A 199 9.75 20.14 -5.01
C GLY A 199 8.24 20.27 -4.89
N HIS A 200 7.77 21.47 -4.52
CA HIS A 200 6.35 21.72 -4.28
C HIS A 200 5.53 21.60 -5.56
N VAL A 201 4.49 20.76 -5.53
CA VAL A 201 3.73 20.40 -6.72
C VAL A 201 2.75 21.47 -7.22
N GLU A 202 2.51 22.52 -6.43
CA GLU A 202 1.49 23.55 -6.69
C GLU A 202 1.57 24.15 -8.10
N GLY A 203 2.80 24.29 -8.65
CA GLY A 203 3.02 24.89 -9.97
C GLY A 203 2.64 24.02 -11.17
N TRP A 204 2.44 22.70 -10.99
CA TRP A 204 2.13 21.77 -12.10
C TRP A 204 1.07 20.71 -11.75
N PHE A 205 0.66 20.63 -10.48
CA PHE A 205 -0.38 19.72 -10.01
C PHE A 205 -1.20 20.38 -8.91
N THR A 206 -2.02 21.34 -9.33
CA THR A 206 -2.99 22.02 -8.48
C THR A 206 -4.28 21.18 -8.43
N THR A 207 -4.34 20.21 -7.53
CA THR A 207 -5.60 19.50 -7.25
C THR A 207 -6.45 20.29 -6.25
N ILE A 208 -7.72 19.88 -6.11
CA ILE A 208 -8.80 20.62 -5.47
C ILE A 208 -8.35 21.27 -4.15
N PRO A 209 -8.61 22.58 -3.92
CA PRO A 209 -8.18 23.26 -2.71
C PRO A 209 -8.71 22.55 -1.45
N PRO A 210 -7.99 22.62 -0.32
CA PRO A 210 -8.29 21.91 0.93
C PRO A 210 -9.69 22.18 1.53
N ASN A 211 -10.48 23.08 0.93
CA ASN A 211 -11.79 23.52 1.39
C ASN A 211 -12.96 22.97 0.58
N ALA A 212 -12.76 22.04 -0.36
CA ALA A 212 -13.86 21.39 -1.07
C ALA A 212 -14.49 20.26 -0.24
N SER A 213 -15.03 20.60 0.92
CA SER A 213 -15.98 19.76 1.66
C SER A 213 -17.42 19.96 1.16
N GLY A 214 -17.60 20.26 -0.13
CA GLY A 214 -18.90 20.28 -0.78
C GLY A 214 -19.28 18.88 -1.24
N PRO A 215 -20.57 18.51 -1.27
CA PRO A 215 -20.99 17.19 -1.74
C PRO A 215 -20.47 17.00 -3.16
N ILE A 216 -19.77 15.88 -3.39
CA ILE A 216 -19.54 15.36 -4.72
C ILE A 216 -20.96 15.06 -5.25
N ALA A 217 -21.52 16.01 -6.00
CA ALA A 217 -22.81 15.83 -6.63
C ALA A 217 -22.67 14.63 -7.56
N GLY A 218 -23.43 13.58 -7.25
CA GLY A 218 -23.46 12.37 -8.06
C GLY A 218 -23.93 12.65 -9.48
N THR A 219 -23.38 11.86 -10.39
CA THR A 219 -24.07 11.35 -11.58
C THR A 219 -23.63 9.91 -11.76
#